data_AF-A0A383F1J9-F1
#
_entry.id   AF-A0A383F1J9-F1
#
_cell.length_a   1.000
_cell.length_b   1.000
_cell.length_c   1.000
_cell.angle_alpha   90.00
_cell.angle_beta   90.00
_cell.angle_gamma   90.00
#
_symmetry.space_group_name_H-M   'P 1'
#
loop_
_entity.id
_entity.type
_entity.pdbx_description
1 polymer ?
#
loop_
_entity_poly.entity_id
_entity_poly.type
_entity_poly.pdbx_seq_one_letter_code
_entity_poly.pdbx_strand_id
1 'polypeptide(L)'
;CISRQRTWGVPITLFIQKKSGKPHPDTPALALKVAERVEKKGIDAWFDLNPTDLLGEEAAQYEKTTDVMDVWLDSGFSHHVVSTLRDEVSMPADLYLEGSDQHRGWFQSSLVTSVGMYGRAPYKGVLTHGFTVDEQGHKMSKSLGNVIEPQKIYKTLGADILRLWVAATDYRTEMSVSQEILKRVSDAYRRMRNTQRFLLGNLHGFEPGISDVSLEEMISLDRWMLGE
;
A
#
# COMPACT_ATOMS: atom_id res chain seq x y z
N CYS A 1 -23.21 0.26 1.00
CA CYS A 1 -23.54 1.32 1.98
C CYS A 1 -22.26 2.11 2.29
N ILE A 2 -22.21 3.40 1.93
CA ILE A 2 -21.01 4.27 2.03
C ILE A 2 -20.98 5.15 3.29
N SER A 3 -22.06 5.16 4.07
CA SER A 3 -22.17 5.96 5.31
C SER A 3 -22.05 5.10 6.55
N ARG A 4 -21.57 5.70 7.65
CA ARG A 4 -21.40 5.06 8.95
C ARG A 4 -21.85 6.03 10.05
N GLN A 5 -22.64 5.53 11.00
CA GLN A 5 -23.01 6.27 12.21
C GLN A 5 -21.86 6.16 13.23
N ARG A 6 -20.77 6.88 12.96
CA ARG A 6 -19.58 6.96 13.83
C ARG A 6 -19.09 8.40 13.93
N THR A 7 -18.31 8.67 14.97
CA THR A 7 -17.76 10.01 15.23
C THR A 7 -16.39 10.23 14.59
N TRP A 8 -15.70 9.17 14.17
CA TRP A 8 -14.37 9.24 13.57
C TRP A 8 -14.42 8.81 12.10
N GLY A 9 -14.10 9.73 11.20
CA GLY A 9 -14.05 9.53 9.74
C GLY A 9 -14.28 10.84 8.97
N VAL A 10 -14.11 10.81 7.65
CA VAL A 10 -14.40 11.97 6.79
C VAL A 10 -15.92 12.22 6.80
N PRO A 11 -16.40 13.43 7.14
CA PRO A 11 -17.83 13.68 7.22
C PRO A 11 -18.50 13.60 5.84
N ILE A 12 -19.71 13.05 5.78
CA ILE A 12 -20.60 13.17 4.62
C ILE A 12 -21.32 14.52 4.77
N THR A 13 -21.00 15.48 3.89
CA THR A 13 -21.38 16.90 4.05
C THR A 13 -22.71 17.24 3.38
N LEU A 14 -23.79 16.59 3.84
CA LEU A 14 -25.13 16.76 3.29
C LEU A 14 -26.05 17.55 4.23
N PHE A 15 -26.90 18.38 3.64
CA PHE A 15 -28.07 18.95 4.30
C PHE A 15 -29.31 18.28 3.73
N ILE A 16 -30.10 17.63 4.58
CA ILE A 16 -31.29 16.87 4.19
C ILE A 16 -32.54 17.65 4.58
N GLN A 17 -33.45 17.87 3.64
CA GLN A 17 -34.67 18.61 3.92
C GLN A 17 -35.60 17.76 4.80
N LYS A 18 -36.04 18.30 5.95
CA LYS A 18 -36.81 17.57 6.97
C LYS A 18 -38.12 16.97 6.44
N LYS A 19 -38.80 17.66 5.51
CA LYS A 19 -40.10 17.22 4.98
C LYS A 19 -39.98 16.18 3.87
N SER A 20 -39.02 16.33 2.96
CA SER A 20 -38.92 15.49 1.77
C SER A 20 -37.88 14.37 1.88
N GLY A 21 -36.95 14.46 2.83
CA GLY A 21 -35.81 13.55 2.94
C GLY A 21 -34.79 13.69 1.81
N LYS A 22 -34.92 14.70 0.94
CA LYS A 22 -34.01 14.93 -0.18
C LYS A 22 -32.83 15.82 0.23
N PRO A 23 -31.63 15.60 -0.35
CA PRO A 23 -30.52 16.53 -0.21
C PRO A 23 -30.88 17.93 -0.74
N HIS A 24 -30.24 18.95 -0.17
CA HIS A 24 -30.32 20.32 -0.66
C HIS A 24 -29.98 20.38 -2.16
N PRO A 25 -30.72 21.14 -3.00
CA PRO A 25 -30.47 21.21 -4.44
C PRO A 25 -29.04 21.64 -4.77
N ASP A 26 -28.49 22.61 -4.03
CA ASP A 26 -27.11 23.09 -4.18
C ASP A 26 -26.06 22.26 -3.42
N THR A 27 -26.33 20.97 -3.18
CA THR A 27 -25.40 20.06 -2.47
C THR A 27 -23.95 20.18 -2.97
N PRO A 28 -23.64 20.18 -4.29
CA PRO A 28 -22.25 20.30 -4.76
C PRO A 28 -21.56 21.58 -4.31
N ALA A 29 -22.23 22.72 -4.38
CA ALA A 29 -21.66 24.01 -3.97
C ALA A 29 -21.47 24.11 -2.46
N LEU A 30 -22.42 23.56 -1.68
CA LEU A 30 -22.32 23.50 -0.22
C LEU A 30 -21.18 22.57 0.23
N ALA A 31 -21.03 21.42 -0.41
CA ALA A 31 -19.94 20.48 -0.13
C ALA A 31 -18.56 21.13 -0.35
N LEU A 32 -18.39 21.91 -1.42
CA LEU A 32 -17.16 22.67 -1.67
C LEU A 32 -16.88 23.72 -0.59
N LYS A 33 -17.90 24.50 -0.19
CA LYS A 33 -17.77 25.46 0.93
C LYS A 33 -17.38 24.79 2.24
N VAL A 34 -17.83 23.55 2.47
CA VAL A 34 -17.41 22.78 3.65
C VAL A 34 -15.98 22.26 3.47
N ALA A 35 -15.61 21.78 2.28
CA ALA A 35 -14.25 21.33 1.99
C ALA A 35 -13.22 22.44 2.24
N GLU A 36 -13.49 23.68 1.82
CA GLU A 36 -12.63 24.85 2.10
C GLU A 36 -12.46 25.13 3.60
N ARG A 37 -13.49 24.84 4.41
CA ARG A 37 -13.40 24.96 5.88
C ARG A 37 -12.59 23.82 6.47
N VAL A 38 -12.81 22.60 5.98
CA VAL A 38 -12.10 21.39 6.42
C VAL A 38 -10.61 21.49 6.11
N GLU A 39 -10.24 22.05 4.96
CA GLU A 39 -8.83 22.30 4.59
C GLU A 39 -8.12 23.20 5.62
N LYS A 40 -8.83 24.19 6.18
CA LYS A 40 -8.26 25.15 7.13
C LYS A 40 -8.31 24.71 8.59
N LYS A 41 -9.35 23.97 8.98
CA LYS A 41 -9.68 23.68 10.38
C LYS A 41 -9.76 22.18 10.70
N GLY A 42 -9.51 21.31 9.73
CA GLY A 42 -9.70 19.87 9.86
C GLY A 42 -11.17 19.44 9.79
N ILE A 43 -11.41 18.14 9.94
CA ILE A 43 -12.74 17.53 9.80
C ILE A 43 -13.77 18.06 10.81
N ASP A 44 -13.30 18.53 11.98
CA ASP A 44 -14.13 19.13 13.04
C ASP A 44 -14.89 20.37 12.55
N ALA A 45 -14.39 21.02 11.49
CA ALA A 45 -15.05 22.14 10.86
C ALA A 45 -16.50 21.84 10.40
N TRP A 46 -16.78 20.59 10.01
CA TRP A 46 -18.15 20.19 9.68
C TRP A 46 -19.00 19.99 10.93
N PHE A 47 -18.46 19.35 11.96
CA PHE A 47 -19.19 19.05 13.18
C PHE A 47 -19.56 20.33 13.95
N ASP A 48 -18.64 21.29 13.99
CA ASP A 48 -18.82 22.60 14.63
C ASP A 48 -19.65 23.60 13.80
N LEU A 49 -19.87 23.32 12.51
CA LEU A 49 -20.60 24.21 11.62
C LEU A 49 -22.06 24.40 12.06
N ASN A 50 -22.48 25.65 12.23
CA ASN A 50 -23.89 26.01 12.35
C ASN A 50 -24.53 26.07 10.95
N PRO A 51 -25.61 25.31 10.66
CA PRO A 51 -26.26 25.34 9.35
C PRO A 51 -26.68 26.73 8.87
N THR A 52 -26.99 27.67 9.79
CA THR A 52 -27.34 29.06 9.44
C THR A 52 -26.20 29.79 8.71
N ASP A 53 -24.95 29.41 8.96
CA ASP A 53 -23.77 30.03 8.33
C ASP A 53 -23.67 29.74 6.83
N LEU A 54 -24.36 28.69 6.36
CA LEU A 54 -24.40 28.30 4.96
C LEU A 54 -25.77 28.47 4.31
N LEU A 55 -26.84 28.20 5.05
CA LEU A 55 -28.21 28.15 4.52
C LEU A 55 -29.06 29.38 4.90
N GLY A 56 -28.57 30.25 5.79
CA GLY A 56 -29.34 31.39 6.28
C GLY A 56 -30.67 30.96 6.92
N GLU A 57 -31.76 31.62 6.54
CA GLU A 57 -33.11 31.35 7.06
C GLU A 57 -33.63 29.94 6.69
N GLU A 58 -33.15 29.37 5.58
CA GLU A 58 -33.57 28.03 5.15
C GLU A 58 -33.06 26.93 6.08
N ALA A 59 -32.04 27.20 6.90
CA ALA A 59 -31.46 26.25 7.84
C ALA A 59 -32.51 25.53 8.70
N ALA A 60 -33.60 26.23 9.08
CA ALA A 60 -34.69 25.64 9.87
C ALA A 60 -35.38 24.45 9.17
N GLN A 61 -35.35 24.41 7.83
CA GLN A 61 -35.98 23.39 6.98
C GLN A 61 -35.10 22.16 6.74
N TYR A 62 -33.81 22.24 7.08
CA TYR A 62 -32.81 21.21 6.81
C TYR A 62 -32.22 20.62 8.09
N GLU A 63 -31.70 19.40 7.97
CA GLU A 63 -30.93 18.71 8.99
C GLU A 63 -29.53 18.41 8.44
N LYS A 64 -28.50 18.72 9.24
CA LYS A 64 -27.10 18.46 8.93
C LYS A 64 -26.79 17.00 9.23
N THR A 65 -26.24 16.26 8.27
CA THR A 65 -25.85 14.86 8.51
C THR A 65 -24.66 14.75 9.45
N THR A 66 -24.69 13.75 10.32
CA THR A 66 -23.59 13.42 11.25
C THR A 66 -22.83 12.15 10.85
N ASP A 67 -23.32 11.45 9.82
CA ASP A 67 -22.66 10.28 9.26
C ASP A 67 -21.28 10.62 8.69
N VAL A 68 -20.36 9.68 8.85
CA VAL A 68 -19.04 9.70 8.22
C VAL A 68 -18.97 8.70 7.06
N MET A 69 -18.02 8.92 6.17
CA MET A 69 -17.70 8.08 5.05
C MET A 69 -17.10 6.75 5.52
N ASP A 70 -17.43 5.67 4.81
CA ASP A 70 -16.80 4.38 5.03
C ASP A 70 -15.31 4.41 4.65
N VAL A 71 -14.47 3.79 5.48
CA VAL A 71 -13.00 3.80 5.33
C VAL A 71 -12.51 3.17 4.02
N TRP A 72 -13.29 2.28 3.40
CA TRP A 72 -12.94 1.76 2.07
C TRP A 72 -13.11 2.84 1.00
N LEU A 73 -14.06 3.75 1.17
CA LEU A 73 -14.23 4.87 0.26
C LEU A 73 -13.11 5.91 0.44
N ASP A 74 -12.72 6.19 1.69
CA ASP A 74 -11.54 7.04 1.99
C ASP A 74 -10.28 6.50 1.29
N SER A 75 -9.92 5.24 1.55
CA SER A 75 -8.77 4.60 0.90
C SER A 75 -8.97 4.44 -0.61
N GLY A 76 -10.20 4.26 -1.07
CA GLY A 76 -10.55 4.17 -2.48
C GLY A 76 -10.32 5.47 -3.25
N PHE A 77 -10.26 6.63 -2.60
CA PHE A 77 -9.91 7.90 -3.27
C PHE A 77 -8.40 8.17 -3.35
N SER A 78 -7.56 7.27 -2.83
CA SER A 78 -6.11 7.48 -2.80
C SER A 78 -5.50 7.69 -4.19
N HIS A 79 -6.01 7.06 -5.25
CA HIS A 79 -5.54 7.26 -6.62
C HIS A 79 -5.64 8.73 -7.06
N HIS A 80 -6.75 9.39 -6.73
CA HIS A 80 -6.98 10.79 -7.06
C HIS A 80 -6.17 11.70 -6.14
N VAL A 81 -6.27 11.48 -4.83
CA VAL A 81 -5.65 12.35 -3.82
C VAL A 81 -4.13 12.33 -3.97
N VAL A 82 -3.51 11.16 -4.06
CA VAL A 82 -2.05 11.05 -4.12
C VAL A 82 -1.51 11.60 -5.44
N SER A 83 -2.12 11.27 -6.58
CA SER A 83 -1.66 11.80 -7.88
C SER A 83 -1.86 13.31 -8.04
N THR A 84 -2.85 13.89 -7.37
CA THR A 84 -3.05 15.35 -7.36
C THR A 84 -2.05 16.07 -6.47
N LEU A 85 -1.56 15.42 -5.40
CA LEU A 85 -0.61 16.00 -4.45
C LEU A 85 0.86 15.71 -4.79
N ARG A 86 1.12 14.76 -5.69
CA ARG A 86 2.46 14.26 -6.02
C ARG A 86 2.59 14.05 -7.53
N ASP A 87 3.28 14.98 -8.18
CA ASP A 87 3.51 14.95 -9.63
C ASP A 87 4.25 13.68 -10.09
N GLU A 88 5.03 13.04 -9.20
CA GLU A 88 5.73 11.79 -9.48
C GLU A 88 4.80 10.56 -9.55
N VAL A 89 3.55 10.68 -9.11
CA VAL A 89 2.59 9.57 -9.09
C VAL A 89 1.64 9.64 -10.27
N SER A 90 1.85 8.75 -11.24
CA SER A 90 0.99 8.65 -12.42
C SER A 90 -0.39 8.07 -12.10
N MET A 91 -1.42 8.56 -12.80
CA MET A 91 -2.77 7.97 -12.80
C MET A 91 -3.21 7.65 -14.25
N PRO A 92 -3.43 6.37 -14.61
CA PRO A 92 -3.39 5.19 -13.74
C PRO A 92 -1.96 4.79 -13.35
N ALA A 93 -1.81 4.20 -12.16
CA ALA A 93 -0.56 3.59 -11.70
C ALA A 93 -0.22 2.34 -12.53
N ASP A 94 1.06 2.01 -12.69
CA ASP A 94 1.44 0.79 -13.42
C ASP A 94 1.00 -0.48 -12.71
N LEU A 95 1.12 -0.51 -11.38
CA LEU A 95 0.82 -1.69 -10.57
C LEU A 95 0.23 -1.31 -9.21
N TYR A 96 -0.84 -2.00 -8.83
CA TYR A 96 -1.26 -2.12 -7.44
C TYR A 96 -0.82 -3.48 -6.90
N LEU A 97 -0.27 -3.52 -5.69
CA LEU A 97 0.26 -4.73 -5.05
C LEU A 97 -0.17 -4.77 -3.59
N GLU A 98 -0.98 -5.75 -3.21
CA GLU A 98 -1.43 -5.97 -1.83
C GLU A 98 -1.80 -7.45 -1.59
N GLY A 99 -2.17 -7.78 -0.34
CA GLY A 99 -2.68 -9.08 0.05
C GLY A 99 -4.00 -9.47 -0.63
N SER A 100 -4.28 -10.76 -0.68
CA SER A 100 -5.48 -11.34 -1.34
C SER A 100 -6.82 -10.89 -0.78
N ASP A 101 -6.86 -10.42 0.46
CA ASP A 101 -8.04 -9.81 1.07
C ASP A 101 -8.47 -8.51 0.38
N GLN A 102 -7.54 -7.82 -0.30
CA GLN A 102 -7.81 -6.51 -0.89
C GLN A 102 -8.65 -6.57 -2.17
N HIS A 103 -8.88 -7.75 -2.75
CA HIS A 103 -9.82 -7.92 -3.87
C HIS A 103 -11.23 -7.42 -3.54
N ARG A 104 -11.66 -7.55 -2.27
CA ARG A 104 -12.96 -7.05 -1.78
C ARG A 104 -12.82 -5.81 -0.91
N GLY A 105 -11.59 -5.33 -0.72
CA GLY A 105 -11.24 -4.13 0.01
C GLY A 105 -10.75 -3.05 -0.93
N TRP A 106 -9.48 -2.68 -0.79
CA TRP A 106 -8.91 -1.51 -1.44
C TRP A 106 -8.87 -1.57 -2.98
N PHE A 107 -8.66 -2.75 -3.57
CA PHE A 107 -8.69 -2.88 -5.04
C PHE A 107 -10.07 -2.58 -5.60
N GLN A 108 -11.12 -3.09 -4.94
CA GLN A 108 -12.50 -2.87 -5.36
C GLN A 108 -12.91 -1.41 -5.13
N SER A 109 -12.62 -0.84 -3.96
CA SER A 109 -13.02 0.53 -3.68
C SER A 109 -12.31 1.53 -4.59
N SER A 110 -11.01 1.35 -4.84
CA SER A 110 -10.24 2.18 -5.79
C SER A 110 -10.75 2.04 -7.22
N LEU A 111 -11.12 0.83 -7.65
CA LEU A 111 -11.69 0.62 -8.98
C LEU A 111 -13.03 1.36 -9.13
N VAL A 112 -13.92 1.21 -8.14
CA VAL A 112 -15.25 1.84 -8.18
C VAL A 112 -15.15 3.36 -8.19
N THR A 113 -14.32 3.95 -7.33
CA THR A 113 -14.15 5.41 -7.28
C THR A 113 -13.51 5.94 -8.56
N SER A 114 -12.47 5.27 -9.09
CA SER A 114 -11.78 5.73 -10.30
C SER A 114 -12.66 5.62 -11.54
N VAL A 115 -13.42 4.53 -11.68
CA VAL A 115 -14.41 4.40 -12.77
C VAL A 115 -15.50 5.47 -12.63
N GLY A 116 -15.97 5.73 -11.40
CA GLY A 116 -16.94 6.78 -11.15
C GLY A 116 -16.46 8.19 -11.50
N MET A 117 -15.17 8.49 -11.27
CA MET A 117 -14.58 9.82 -11.53
C MET A 117 -14.04 10.00 -12.95
N TYR A 118 -13.45 8.95 -13.53
CA TYR A 118 -12.61 9.02 -14.73
C TYR A 118 -13.00 8.01 -15.82
N GLY A 119 -13.97 7.13 -15.57
CA GLY A 119 -14.40 6.11 -16.54
C GLY A 119 -13.35 5.02 -16.82
N ARG A 120 -12.33 4.86 -15.98
CA ARG A 120 -11.24 3.88 -16.14
C ARG A 120 -10.74 3.36 -14.80
N ALA A 121 -10.01 2.25 -14.82
CA ALA A 121 -9.35 1.71 -13.63
C ALA A 121 -8.19 2.61 -13.17
N PRO A 122 -7.87 2.66 -11.85
CA PRO A 122 -6.77 3.48 -11.33
C PRO A 122 -5.40 2.83 -11.50
N TYR A 123 -5.34 1.60 -12.02
CA TYR A 123 -4.13 0.81 -12.22
C TYR A 123 -4.15 0.12 -13.59
N LYS A 124 -2.95 -0.16 -14.13
CA LYS A 124 -2.76 -0.97 -15.35
C LYS A 124 -2.67 -2.46 -15.04
N GLY A 125 -2.09 -2.82 -13.89
CA GLY A 125 -2.01 -4.19 -13.39
C GLY A 125 -2.32 -4.29 -11.90
N VAL A 126 -2.74 -5.48 -11.48
CA VAL A 126 -2.91 -5.86 -10.07
C VAL A 126 -2.09 -7.12 -9.82
N LEU A 127 -1.26 -7.08 -8.78
CA LEU A 127 -0.55 -8.24 -8.27
C LEU A 127 -1.00 -8.50 -6.83
N THR A 128 -1.27 -9.76 -6.55
CA THR A 128 -1.73 -10.20 -5.24
C THR A 128 -0.72 -11.16 -4.63
N HIS A 129 -0.52 -11.08 -3.32
CA HIS A 129 0.25 -12.07 -2.56
C HIS A 129 -0.60 -12.74 -1.46
N GLY A 130 -0.16 -13.91 -1.02
CA GLY A 130 -0.72 -14.61 0.14
C GLY A 130 -0.38 -13.93 1.47
N PHE A 131 -0.99 -14.39 2.56
CA PHE A 131 -0.62 -13.91 3.89
C PHE A 131 0.65 -14.58 4.40
N THR A 132 1.25 -13.95 5.39
CA THR A 132 2.32 -14.61 6.16
C THR A 132 1.69 -15.52 7.21
N VAL A 133 2.14 -16.77 7.24
CA VAL A 133 1.67 -17.82 8.15
C VAL A 133 2.85 -18.43 8.92
N ASP A 134 2.55 -19.14 10.01
CA ASP A 134 3.59 -19.89 10.71
C ASP A 134 4.08 -21.11 9.89
N GLU A 135 5.01 -21.87 10.46
CA GLU A 135 5.60 -23.04 9.81
C GLU A 135 4.60 -24.20 9.61
N GLN A 136 3.50 -24.22 10.36
CA GLN A 136 2.40 -25.17 10.20
C GLN A 136 1.31 -24.65 9.25
N GLY A 137 1.45 -23.44 8.70
CA GLY A 137 0.47 -22.82 7.82
C GLY A 137 -0.71 -22.17 8.54
N HIS A 138 -0.64 -22.00 9.87
CA HIS A 138 -1.68 -21.30 10.60
C HIS A 138 -1.51 -19.79 10.53
N LYS A 139 -2.64 -19.09 10.56
CA LYS A 139 -2.67 -17.64 10.70
C LYS A 139 -1.97 -17.24 12.00
N MET A 140 -1.03 -16.30 11.89
CA MET A 140 -0.33 -15.78 13.06
C MET A 140 -1.27 -14.96 13.96
N SER A 141 -1.23 -15.21 15.27
CA SER A 141 -1.97 -14.43 16.26
C SER A 141 -1.25 -14.37 17.60
N LYS A 142 -1.36 -13.23 18.29
CA LYS A 142 -0.71 -13.04 19.60
C LYS A 142 -1.18 -14.08 20.63
N SER A 143 -2.44 -14.50 20.59
CA SER A 143 -3.01 -15.50 21.48
C SER A 143 -2.42 -16.90 21.28
N LEU A 144 -2.04 -17.26 20.06
CA LEU A 144 -1.39 -18.54 19.77
C LEU A 144 0.13 -18.50 20.03
N GLY A 145 0.70 -17.32 20.25
CA GLY A 145 2.14 -17.16 20.50
C GLY A 145 3.02 -17.46 19.27
N ASN A 146 2.42 -17.66 18.09
CA ASN A 146 3.10 -18.02 16.84
C ASN A 146 3.50 -16.80 15.98
N VAL A 147 3.45 -15.59 16.52
CA VAL A 147 3.79 -14.36 15.79
C VAL A 147 5.31 -14.18 15.75
N ILE A 148 5.85 -13.99 14.55
CA ILE A 148 7.22 -13.53 14.36
C ILE A 148 7.19 -12.06 13.93
N GLU A 149 7.62 -11.17 14.83
CA GLU A 149 7.64 -9.74 14.54
C GLU A 149 8.79 -9.38 13.58
N PRO A 150 8.52 -8.63 12.49
CA PRO A 150 9.54 -8.20 11.55
C PRO A 150 10.68 -7.41 12.21
N GLN A 151 10.37 -6.61 13.24
CA GLN A 151 11.35 -5.83 13.99
C GLN A 151 12.34 -6.71 14.76
N LYS A 152 11.90 -7.87 15.25
CA LYS A 152 12.78 -8.84 15.91
C LYS A 152 13.78 -9.40 14.91
N ILE A 153 13.32 -9.80 13.73
CA ILE A 153 14.18 -10.29 12.63
C ILE A 153 15.17 -9.22 12.22
N TYR A 154 14.71 -7.99 11.99
CA TYR A 154 15.56 -6.87 11.61
C TYR A 154 16.70 -6.65 12.62
N LYS A 155 16.40 -6.65 13.92
CA LYS A 155 17.40 -6.43 14.98
C LYS A 155 18.38 -7.58 15.13
N THR A 156 17.99 -8.83 14.87
CA THR A 156 18.84 -10.01 15.11
C THR A 156 19.58 -10.48 13.87
N LEU A 157 18.95 -10.44 12.70
CA LEU A 157 19.48 -10.98 11.44
C LEU A 157 19.78 -9.89 10.39
N GLY A 158 19.21 -8.69 10.55
CA GLY A 158 19.34 -7.60 9.58
C GLY A 158 18.24 -7.60 8.51
N ALA A 159 18.07 -6.46 7.85
CA ALA A 159 17.04 -6.27 6.82
C ALA A 159 17.21 -7.19 5.61
N ASP A 160 18.44 -7.46 5.18
CA ASP A 160 18.70 -8.23 3.96
C ASP A 160 18.29 -9.69 4.09
N ILE A 161 18.33 -10.26 5.29
CA ILE A 161 17.81 -11.61 5.53
C ILE A 161 16.29 -11.64 5.35
N LEU A 162 15.59 -10.63 5.83
CA LEU A 162 14.14 -10.51 5.62
C LEU A 162 13.82 -10.31 4.13
N ARG A 163 14.56 -9.44 3.44
CA ARG A 163 14.39 -9.19 2.00
C ARG A 163 14.67 -10.44 1.17
N LEU A 164 15.72 -11.18 1.49
CA LEU A 164 16.07 -12.42 0.81
C LEU A 164 15.02 -13.51 1.04
N TRP A 165 14.47 -13.60 2.26
CA TRP A 165 13.36 -14.52 2.53
C TRP A 165 12.13 -14.18 1.67
N VAL A 166 11.74 -12.90 1.60
CA VAL A 166 10.64 -12.46 0.72
C VAL A 166 10.93 -12.83 -0.75
N ALA A 167 12.13 -12.52 -1.24
CA ALA A 167 12.52 -12.77 -2.62
C ALA A 167 12.60 -14.28 -2.98
N ALA A 168 12.91 -15.13 -2.01
CA ALA A 168 13.02 -16.58 -2.19
C ALA A 168 11.69 -17.33 -2.00
N THR A 169 10.63 -16.64 -1.57
CA THR A 169 9.34 -17.27 -1.25
C THR A 169 8.37 -17.12 -2.42
N ASP A 170 7.63 -18.18 -2.74
CA ASP A 170 6.51 -18.10 -3.68
C ASP A 170 5.36 -17.32 -3.05
N TYR A 171 5.25 -16.04 -3.42
CA TYR A 171 4.25 -15.12 -2.87
C TYR A 171 2.82 -15.41 -3.35
N ARG A 172 2.63 -16.27 -4.36
CA ARG A 172 1.29 -16.58 -4.91
C ARG A 172 0.45 -17.41 -3.94
N THR A 173 1.12 -18.08 -3.01
CA THR A 173 0.49 -18.84 -1.92
C THR A 173 0.77 -18.16 -0.57
N GLU A 174 0.23 -18.73 0.49
CA GLU A 174 0.62 -18.38 1.85
C GLU A 174 2.13 -18.51 2.05
N MET A 175 2.72 -17.52 2.72
CA MET A 175 4.16 -17.37 2.92
C MET A 175 4.54 -17.82 4.33
N SER A 176 5.02 -19.05 4.47
CA SER A 176 5.46 -19.57 5.78
C SER A 176 6.74 -18.90 6.29
N VAL A 177 6.74 -18.51 7.56
CA VAL A 177 7.91 -17.98 8.26
C VAL A 177 8.17 -18.73 9.57
N SER A 178 9.43 -19.06 9.81
CA SER A 178 9.88 -19.72 11.03
C SER A 178 11.34 -19.35 11.33
N GLN A 179 11.78 -19.54 12.57
CA GLN A 179 13.20 -19.33 12.92
C GLN A 179 14.12 -20.25 12.14
N GLU A 180 13.67 -21.48 11.84
CA GLU A 180 14.44 -22.42 11.03
C GLU A 180 14.56 -21.95 9.58
N ILE A 181 13.45 -21.48 8.98
CA ILE A 181 13.45 -20.92 7.62
C ILE A 181 14.40 -19.72 7.57
N LEU A 182 14.30 -18.79 8.52
CA LEU A 182 15.17 -17.61 8.58
C LEU A 182 16.64 -17.97 8.77
N LYS A 183 16.94 -19.02 9.56
CA LYS A 183 18.30 -19.54 9.71
C LYS A 183 18.83 -20.08 8.38
N ARG A 184 18.03 -20.87 7.64
CA ARG A 184 18.41 -21.38 6.30
C ARG A 184 18.67 -20.25 5.32
N VAL A 185 17.84 -19.20 5.33
CA VAL A 185 18.04 -17.98 4.51
C VAL A 185 19.32 -17.26 4.92
N SER A 186 19.60 -17.13 6.22
CA SER A 186 20.85 -16.53 6.73
C SER A 186 22.10 -17.31 6.29
N ASP A 187 22.05 -18.64 6.32
CA ASP A 187 23.15 -19.47 5.81
C ASP A 187 23.35 -19.32 4.30
N ALA A 188 22.27 -19.23 3.52
CA ALA A 188 22.36 -18.95 2.08
C ALA A 188 22.96 -17.57 1.81
N TYR A 189 22.51 -16.54 2.54
CA TYR A 189 23.08 -15.20 2.49
C TYR A 189 24.57 -15.19 2.81
N ARG A 190 24.99 -15.88 3.88
CA ARG A 190 26.40 -15.98 4.27
C ARG A 190 27.24 -16.66 3.19
N ARG A 191 26.72 -17.68 2.50
CA ARG A 191 27.40 -18.30 1.35
C ARG A 191 27.58 -17.29 0.21
N MET A 192 26.50 -16.61 -0.21
CA MET A 192 26.58 -15.58 -1.27
C MET A 192 27.60 -14.49 -0.92
N ARG A 193 27.52 -13.96 0.30
CA ARG A 193 28.45 -12.93 0.79
C ARG A 193 29.90 -13.42 0.82
N ASN A 194 30.15 -14.64 1.28
CA ASN A 194 31.50 -15.19 1.34
C ASN A 194 32.07 -15.45 -0.06
N THR A 195 31.25 -15.90 -1.01
CA THR A 195 31.65 -16.02 -2.42
C THR A 195 32.04 -14.67 -2.98
N GLN A 196 31.20 -13.64 -2.83
CA GLN A 196 31.53 -12.28 -3.29
C GLN A 196 32.79 -11.73 -2.61
N ARG A 197 32.94 -11.94 -1.30
CA ARG A 197 34.15 -11.53 -0.56
C ARG A 197 35.40 -12.22 -1.10
N PHE A 198 35.32 -13.51 -1.41
CA PHE A 198 36.43 -14.24 -2.01
C PHE A 198 36.78 -13.67 -3.39
N LEU A 199 35.78 -13.46 -4.26
CA LEU A 199 35.99 -12.85 -5.57
C LEU A 199 36.65 -11.46 -5.44
N LEU A 200 36.08 -10.57 -4.62
CA LEU A 200 36.65 -9.24 -4.37
C LEU A 200 38.09 -9.28 -3.83
N GLY A 201 38.42 -10.25 -2.97
CA GLY A 201 39.76 -10.43 -2.45
C GLY A 201 40.79 -10.87 -3.51
N ASN A 202 40.35 -11.50 -4.60
CA ASN A 202 41.20 -11.92 -5.71
C ASN A 202 41.32 -10.88 -6.82
N LEU A 203 40.61 -9.75 -6.73
CA LEU A 203 40.68 -8.66 -7.73
C LEU A 203 41.79 -7.64 -7.45
N HIS A 204 42.65 -7.87 -6.45
CA HIS A 204 43.74 -6.94 -6.15
C HIS A 204 44.72 -6.85 -7.34
N GLY A 205 44.83 -5.66 -7.92
CA GLY A 205 45.69 -5.41 -9.09
C GLY A 205 45.05 -5.76 -10.44
N PHE A 206 43.78 -6.17 -10.45
CA PHE A 206 43.01 -6.33 -11.68
C PHE A 206 42.41 -4.98 -12.10
N GLU A 207 42.74 -4.53 -13.32
CA GLU A 207 42.22 -3.27 -13.89
C GLU A 207 41.29 -3.59 -15.07
N PRO A 208 39.97 -3.39 -14.95
CA PRO A 208 39.02 -3.63 -16.03
C PRO A 208 39.39 -2.83 -17.30
N GLY A 209 39.36 -3.47 -18.47
CA GLY A 209 39.75 -2.89 -19.75
C GLY A 209 41.25 -2.92 -20.04
N ILE A 210 42.10 -3.23 -19.05
CA ILE A 210 43.57 -3.34 -19.20
C ILE A 210 44.04 -4.76 -18.94
N SER A 211 43.54 -5.39 -17.87
CA SER A 211 43.88 -6.75 -17.45
C SER A 211 42.97 -7.83 -18.05
N ASP A 212 42.04 -7.45 -18.92
CA ASP A 212 41.07 -8.37 -19.52
C ASP A 212 41.78 -9.36 -20.46
N VAL A 213 41.27 -10.59 -20.51
CA VAL A 213 41.76 -11.67 -21.37
C VAL A 213 40.71 -11.97 -22.43
N SER A 214 41.13 -12.21 -23.67
CA SER A 214 40.20 -12.58 -24.75
C SER A 214 39.58 -13.97 -24.51
N LEU A 215 38.38 -14.22 -25.06
CA LEU A 215 37.68 -15.51 -24.87
C LEU A 215 38.53 -16.69 -25.36
N GLU A 216 39.34 -16.50 -26.40
CA GLU A 216 40.23 -17.52 -26.96
C GLU A 216 41.40 -17.87 -26.04
N GLU A 217 41.82 -16.93 -25.20
CA GLU A 217 42.94 -17.07 -24.26
C GLU A 217 42.50 -17.56 -22.87
N MET A 218 41.19 -17.56 -22.60
CA MET A 218 40.62 -18.10 -21.36
C MET A 218 40.76 -19.63 -21.30
N ILE A 219 41.01 -20.16 -20.11
CA ILE A 219 40.94 -21.60 -19.88
C ILE A 219 39.47 -22.09 -19.99
N SER A 220 39.28 -23.37 -20.28
CA SER A 220 37.95 -23.95 -20.50
C SER A 220 36.96 -23.72 -19.35
N LEU A 221 37.46 -23.64 -18.11
CA LEU A 221 36.62 -23.39 -16.93
C LEU A 221 36.02 -21.98 -16.94
N ASP A 222 36.82 -20.98 -17.28
CA ASP A 222 36.38 -19.57 -17.30
C ASP A 222 35.35 -19.35 -18.42
N ARG A 223 35.58 -19.95 -19.58
CA ARG A 223 34.62 -19.96 -20.69
C ARG A 223 33.28 -20.59 -20.29
N TRP A 224 33.35 -21.76 -19.67
CA TRP A 224 32.15 -22.44 -19.16
C TRP A 224 31.40 -21.58 -18.13
N MET A 225 32.12 -20.88 -17.24
CA MET A 225 31.51 -19.95 -16.27
C MET A 225 30.81 -18.75 -16.92
N LEU A 226 31.27 -18.30 -18.09
CA LEU A 226 30.64 -17.26 -18.89
C LEU A 226 29.46 -17.78 -19.75
N GLY A 227 29.32 -19.11 -19.87
CA GLY A 227 28.30 -19.75 -20.71
C GLY A 227 28.73 -19.95 -22.18
N GLU A 228 30.05 -19.94 -22.44
CA GLU A 228 30.70 -20.08 -23.75
C GLU A 228 31.50 -21.40 -23.91
#